data_AF-A0A970QYC1-F1
#
_entry.id   AF-A0A970QYC1-F1
#
_cell.length_a   1.000
_cell.length_b   1.000
_cell.length_c   1.000
_cell.angle_alpha   90.00
_cell.angle_beta   90.00
_cell.angle_gamma   90.00
#
_symmetry.space_group_name_H-M   'P 1'
#
loop_
_entity.id
_entity.type
_entity.pdbx_description
1 polymer ?
#
loop_
_entity_poly.entity_id
_entity_poly.type
_entity_poly.pdbx_seq_one_letter_code
_entity_poly.pdbx_strand_id
1 'polypeptide(L)'
;MEYIENRYREAPLKNSDDSTKGSFYLRKAHCMFGWDWGPKLPDMGIWRSISIRGYKNARIEDVYITQNHLESKVELDVRISVFNRSGRNVKAAVKIIGPDKSEIEKTENTGENPKHIRLDIENPKQWWPNGFGEHPLYTVEVFLLGAAESEPLDSNRIKIGLRSLNVK
;
A
#
# COMPACT_ATOMS: atom_id res chain seq x y z
N MET A 1 -13.20 -27.46 9.50
CA MET A 1 -13.22 -27.09 10.93
C MET A 1 -12.39 -28.04 11.79
N GLU A 2 -12.26 -29.31 11.41
CA GLU A 2 -11.42 -30.32 12.08
C GLU A 2 -10.03 -29.83 12.51
N TYR A 3 -9.30 -29.11 11.64
CA TYR A 3 -8.00 -28.55 12.00
C TYR A 3 -8.01 -27.70 13.28
N ILE A 4 -8.94 -26.74 13.39
CA ILE A 4 -8.98 -25.84 14.56
C ILE A 4 -9.50 -26.52 15.82
N GLU A 5 -10.38 -27.51 15.65
CA GLU A 5 -10.86 -28.32 16.77
C GLU A 5 -9.72 -29.17 17.36
N ASN A 6 -8.92 -29.81 16.50
CA ASN A 6 -7.76 -30.60 16.94
C ASN A 6 -6.72 -29.71 17.65
N ARG A 7 -6.38 -28.56 17.06
CA ARG A 7 -5.47 -27.59 17.70
C ARG A 7 -6.00 -27.08 19.04
N TYR A 8 -7.30 -26.85 19.16
CA TYR A 8 -7.91 -26.43 20.42
C TYR A 8 -7.84 -27.51 21.50
N ARG A 9 -7.95 -28.80 21.13
CA ARG A 9 -7.79 -29.92 22.08
C ARG A 9 -6.35 -30.02 22.58
N GLU A 10 -5.36 -29.81 21.71
CA GLU A 10 -3.93 -29.84 22.06
C GLU A 10 -3.52 -28.64 22.91
N ALA A 11 -4.00 -27.44 22.54
CA ALA A 11 -3.68 -26.20 23.20
C ALA A 11 -4.95 -25.33 23.28
N PRO A 12 -5.70 -25.37 24.39
CA PRO A 12 -6.91 -24.57 24.52
C PRO A 12 -6.56 -23.09 24.70
N LEU A 13 -7.11 -22.23 23.84
CA LEU A 13 -7.07 -20.77 23.98
C LEU A 13 -8.47 -20.27 24.31
N LYS A 14 -8.58 -19.31 25.23
CA LYS A 14 -9.87 -18.76 25.62
C LYS A 14 -10.47 -17.93 24.48
N ASN A 15 -11.57 -18.43 23.93
CA ASN A 15 -12.43 -17.77 22.97
C ASN A 15 -13.53 -16.97 23.69
N SER A 16 -14.15 -15.99 23.01
CA SER A 16 -15.46 -15.50 23.47
C SER A 16 -16.46 -16.65 23.41
N ASP A 17 -17.39 -16.70 24.35
CA ASP A 17 -18.32 -17.84 24.50
C ASP A 17 -19.15 -18.07 23.21
N ASP A 18 -19.47 -16.98 22.52
CA ASP A 18 -20.21 -16.98 21.27
C ASP A 18 -19.33 -17.24 20.03
N SER A 19 -18.03 -17.48 20.18
CA SER A 19 -17.13 -17.78 19.05
C SER A 19 -16.79 -19.26 18.92
N THR A 20 -16.50 -19.71 17.71
CA THR A 20 -16.08 -21.09 17.47
C THR A 20 -14.71 -21.35 18.08
N LYS A 21 -14.64 -22.37 18.95
CA LYS A 21 -13.41 -22.84 19.61
C LYS A 21 -12.32 -23.13 18.60
N GLY A 22 -11.10 -22.67 18.91
CA GLY A 22 -9.92 -22.91 18.08
C GLY A 22 -9.76 -21.95 16.90
N SER A 23 -10.68 -21.00 16.68
CA SER A 23 -10.59 -20.03 15.59
C SER A 23 -9.30 -19.19 15.58
N PHE A 24 -8.62 -19.01 16.72
CA PHE A 24 -7.31 -18.36 16.81
C PHE A 24 -6.18 -19.07 16.06
N TYR A 25 -6.35 -20.36 15.76
CA TYR A 25 -5.38 -21.13 14.98
C TYR A 25 -5.51 -20.91 13.47
N LEU A 26 -6.46 -20.09 13.01
CA LEU A 26 -6.65 -19.71 11.61
C LEU A 26 -6.48 -18.20 11.43
N ARG A 27 -5.77 -17.79 10.36
CA ARG A 27 -5.75 -16.40 9.88
C ARG A 27 -6.96 -16.14 8.98
N LYS A 28 -8.12 -15.94 9.61
CA LYS A 28 -9.40 -15.58 8.99
C LYS A 28 -10.09 -14.52 9.85
N ALA A 29 -10.99 -13.72 9.28
CA ALA A 29 -11.70 -12.69 10.05
C ALA A 29 -12.45 -13.32 11.23
N HIS A 30 -12.12 -12.90 12.45
CA HIS A 30 -12.60 -13.56 13.67
C HIS A 30 -14.12 -13.47 13.85
N CYS A 31 -14.74 -12.37 13.41
CA CYS A 31 -16.19 -12.20 13.47
C CYS A 31 -16.96 -13.27 12.67
N MET A 32 -16.35 -13.91 11.67
CA MET A 32 -16.97 -15.01 10.92
C MET A 32 -17.21 -16.25 11.79
N PHE A 33 -16.48 -16.38 12.89
CA PHE A 33 -16.65 -17.48 13.84
C PHE A 33 -17.65 -17.15 14.95
N GLY A 34 -18.42 -16.07 14.82
CA GLY A 34 -19.39 -15.60 15.81
C GLY A 34 -18.81 -14.58 16.78
N TRP A 35 -19.68 -13.69 17.24
CA TRP A 35 -19.38 -12.64 18.20
C TRP A 35 -20.67 -12.23 18.93
N ASP A 36 -20.58 -11.48 20.03
CA ASP A 36 -21.74 -11.06 20.85
C ASP A 36 -22.78 -10.21 20.08
N TRP A 37 -22.42 -9.70 18.89
CA TRP A 37 -23.30 -8.95 17.98
C TRP A 37 -23.41 -9.57 16.57
N GLY A 38 -22.90 -10.78 16.33
CA GLY A 38 -22.84 -11.36 14.98
C GLY A 38 -22.94 -12.88 14.92
N PRO A 39 -23.61 -13.45 13.91
CA PRO A 39 -23.80 -14.90 13.78
C PRO A 39 -22.50 -15.62 13.40
N LYS A 40 -22.49 -16.94 13.61
CA LYS A 40 -21.41 -17.85 13.18
C LYS A 40 -21.56 -18.20 11.69
N LEU A 41 -20.89 -17.44 10.82
CA LEU A 41 -20.91 -17.64 9.37
C LEU A 41 -19.47 -17.77 8.81
N PRO A 42 -18.78 -18.91 9.02
CA PRO A 42 -17.43 -19.12 8.48
C PRO A 42 -17.51 -19.37 6.98
N ASP A 43 -17.53 -18.29 6.20
CA ASP A 43 -17.57 -18.36 4.74
C ASP A 43 -16.30 -18.98 4.13
N MET A 44 -16.41 -19.39 2.87
CA MET A 44 -15.30 -19.89 2.09
C MET A 44 -15.48 -19.46 0.64
N GLY A 45 -14.40 -18.96 0.04
CA GLY A 45 -14.42 -18.57 -1.35
C GLY A 45 -13.31 -17.60 -1.71
N ILE A 46 -13.24 -17.28 -2.99
CA ILE A 46 -12.38 -16.25 -3.52
C ILE A 46 -13.06 -14.89 -3.22
N TRP A 47 -12.70 -14.30 -2.08
CA TRP A 47 -13.34 -13.07 -1.59
C TRP A 47 -12.81 -11.76 -2.19
N ARG A 48 -11.78 -11.86 -3.05
CA ARG A 48 -11.18 -10.72 -3.78
C ARG A 48 -10.93 -11.10 -5.23
N SER A 49 -10.79 -10.10 -6.09
CA SER A 49 -10.53 -10.29 -7.51
C SER A 49 -9.32 -11.17 -7.78
N ILE A 50 -9.45 -12.04 -8.78
CA ILE A 50 -8.34 -12.77 -9.42
C ILE A 50 -8.04 -12.10 -10.75
N SER A 51 -6.75 -11.95 -11.08
CA SER A 51 -6.32 -11.37 -12.35
C SER A 51 -5.07 -12.07 -12.86
N ILE A 52 -4.96 -12.21 -14.18
CA ILE A 52 -3.71 -12.54 -14.86
C ILE A 52 -3.06 -11.22 -15.27
N ARG A 53 -1.81 -10.98 -14.85
CA ARG A 53 -1.05 -9.77 -15.20
C ARG A 53 0.13 -10.12 -16.10
N GLY A 54 0.06 -9.72 -17.36
CA GLY A 54 1.17 -9.79 -18.30
C GLY A 54 2.09 -8.58 -18.17
N TYR A 55 3.39 -8.79 -18.22
CA TYR A 55 4.41 -7.74 -18.27
C TYR A 55 5.56 -8.19 -19.16
N LYS A 56 6.28 -7.25 -19.77
CA LYS A 56 7.34 -7.57 -20.75
C LYS A 56 8.63 -8.04 -20.07
N ASN A 57 9.35 -7.10 -19.45
CA ASN A 57 10.72 -7.31 -18.98
C ASN A 57 10.95 -6.82 -17.56
N ALA A 58 10.22 -5.79 -17.13
CA ALA A 58 10.26 -5.28 -15.78
C ALA A 58 8.87 -4.82 -15.34
N ARG A 59 8.62 -4.79 -14.02
CA ARG A 59 7.37 -4.35 -13.40
C ARG A 59 7.62 -3.76 -12.02
N ILE A 60 6.68 -2.95 -11.54
CA ILE A 60 6.68 -2.41 -10.19
C ILE A 60 6.12 -3.49 -9.24
N GLU A 61 6.86 -3.84 -8.20
CA GLU A 61 6.43 -4.80 -7.18
C GLU A 61 5.78 -4.11 -5.98
N ASP A 62 6.35 -2.99 -5.56
CA ASP A 62 5.88 -2.22 -4.41
C ASP A 62 6.21 -0.74 -4.61
N VAL A 63 5.31 0.11 -4.15
CA VAL A 63 5.55 1.55 -4.00
C VAL A 63 5.16 1.92 -2.58
N TYR A 64 6.13 2.39 -1.83
CA TYR A 64 5.94 2.82 -0.44
C TYR A 64 6.39 4.27 -0.30
N ILE A 65 5.54 5.10 0.28
CA ILE A 65 5.77 6.55 0.39
C ILE A 65 5.84 6.89 1.86
N THR A 66 6.95 7.46 2.29
CA THR A 66 7.08 8.10 3.61
C THR A 66 7.05 9.61 3.47
N GLN A 67 6.67 10.28 4.55
CA GLN A 67 6.55 11.73 4.60
C GLN A 67 7.43 12.23 5.74
N ASN A 68 8.40 13.08 5.42
CA ASN A 68 9.19 13.80 6.41
C ASN A 68 8.71 15.26 6.44
N HIS A 69 7.98 15.62 7.49
CA HIS A 69 7.38 16.94 7.65
C HIS A 69 8.39 17.89 8.30
N LEU A 70 8.77 18.94 7.58
CA LEU A 70 9.66 20.01 8.01
C LEU A 70 8.87 21.33 8.11
N GLU A 71 9.48 22.40 8.63
CA GLU A 71 8.76 23.66 8.92
C GLU A 71 8.04 24.26 7.69
N SER A 72 8.68 24.29 6.52
CA SER A 72 8.13 24.92 5.31
C SER A 72 7.81 23.93 4.17
N LYS A 73 8.14 22.65 4.34
CA LYS A 73 8.05 21.65 3.28
C LYS A 73 7.78 20.25 3.81
N VAL A 74 7.30 19.39 2.92
CA VAL A 74 7.25 17.94 3.15
C VAL A 74 8.13 17.26 2.12
N GLU A 75 9.15 16.56 2.58
CA GLU A 75 9.93 15.65 1.74
C GLU A 75 9.16 14.33 1.64
N LEU A 76 8.85 13.91 0.42
CA LEU A 76 8.34 12.58 0.12
C LEU A 76 9.51 11.69 -0.30
N ASP A 77 9.72 10.60 0.42
CA ASP A 77 10.60 9.52 -0.02
C ASP A 77 9.75 8.40 -0.64
N VAL A 78 9.82 8.32 -1.97
CA VAL A 78 9.12 7.30 -2.75
C VAL A 78 10.07 6.12 -2.95
N ARG A 79 9.84 5.07 -2.18
CA ARG A 79 10.55 3.79 -2.25
C ARG A 79 9.87 2.88 -3.26
N ILE A 80 10.59 2.49 -4.30
CA ILE A 80 10.09 1.75 -5.45
C ILE A 80 10.85 0.42 -5.55
N SER A 81 10.13 -0.68 -5.38
CA SER A 81 10.68 -2.03 -5.61
C SER A 81 10.35 -2.48 -7.02
N VAL A 82 11.36 -2.93 -7.77
CA VAL A 82 11.23 -3.30 -9.18
C VAL A 82 11.69 -4.72 -9.41
N PHE A 83 10.86 -5.52 -10.07
CA PHE A 83 11.28 -6.79 -10.66
C PHE A 83 11.78 -6.51 -12.07
N ASN A 84 13.01 -6.89 -12.39
CA ASN A 84 13.59 -6.73 -13.73
C ASN A 84 14.24 -8.04 -14.18
N ARG A 85 13.59 -8.73 -15.12
CA ARG A 85 14.09 -9.99 -15.71
C ARG A 85 15.20 -9.75 -16.72
N SER A 86 15.17 -8.61 -17.42
CA SER A 86 16.06 -8.38 -18.58
C SER A 86 17.48 -7.98 -18.22
N GLY A 87 17.70 -7.48 -16.99
CA GLY A 87 18.96 -6.86 -16.58
C GLY A 87 19.29 -5.54 -17.31
N ARG A 88 18.44 -5.09 -18.25
CA ARG A 88 18.62 -3.80 -18.92
C ARG A 88 18.30 -2.66 -17.95
N ASN A 89 18.96 -1.52 -18.17
CA ASN A 89 18.68 -0.33 -17.38
C ASN A 89 17.24 0.14 -17.60
N VAL A 90 16.53 0.33 -16.49
CA VAL A 90 15.18 0.91 -16.45
C VAL A 90 15.21 2.14 -15.55
N LYS A 91 14.33 3.09 -15.83
CA LYS A 91 14.17 4.32 -15.05
C LYS A 91 12.84 4.29 -14.32
N ALA A 92 12.81 4.91 -13.15
CA ALA A 92 11.58 5.21 -12.45
C ALA A 92 11.34 6.73 -12.52
N ALA A 93 10.18 7.12 -13.03
CA ALA A 93 9.70 8.50 -13.01
C ALA A 93 8.61 8.61 -11.95
N VAL A 94 8.76 9.58 -11.04
CA VAL A 94 7.78 9.88 -10.00
C VAL A 94 7.21 11.26 -10.30
N LYS A 95 5.91 11.31 -10.55
CA LYS A 95 5.14 12.53 -10.75
C LYS A 95 4.19 12.72 -9.59
N ILE A 96 4.21 13.91 -8.97
CA ILE A 96 3.28 14.28 -7.90
C ILE A 96 2.39 15.41 -8.40
N ILE A 97 1.08 15.18 -8.34
CA ILE A 97 0.05 16.14 -8.73
C ILE A 97 -0.66 16.63 -7.47
N GLY A 98 -0.56 17.93 -7.21
CA GLY A 98 -1.19 18.61 -6.08
C GLY A 98 -2.69 18.84 -6.28
N PRO A 99 -3.42 19.16 -5.20
CA PRO A 99 -4.85 19.44 -5.24
C PRO A 99 -5.21 20.69 -6.07
N ASP A 100 -4.27 21.59 -6.27
CA ASP A 100 -4.35 22.78 -7.15
C ASP A 100 -3.81 22.54 -8.55
N LYS A 101 -3.55 21.28 -8.92
CA LYS A 101 -2.96 20.87 -10.20
C LYS A 101 -1.50 21.30 -10.38
N SER A 102 -0.79 21.67 -9.31
CA SER A 102 0.67 21.81 -9.35
C SER A 102 1.30 20.44 -9.67
N GLU A 103 2.34 20.40 -10.50
CA GLU A 103 3.03 19.16 -10.83
C GLU A 103 4.52 19.27 -10.53
N ILE A 104 5.07 18.24 -9.88
CA ILE A 104 6.52 18.05 -9.73
C ILE A 104 6.87 16.64 -10.21
N GLU A 105 8.00 16.50 -10.87
CA GLU A 105 8.43 15.23 -11.43
C GLU A 105 9.93 15.02 -11.21
N LYS A 106 10.32 13.78 -10.94
CA LYS A 106 11.71 13.37 -10.87
C LYS A 106 11.88 11.98 -11.46
N THR A 107 12.88 11.84 -12.34
CA THR A 107 13.18 10.59 -13.02
C THR A 107 14.61 10.16 -12.72
N GLU A 108 14.78 8.93 -12.24
CA GLU A 108 16.09 8.37 -11.91
C GLU A 108 16.23 6.94 -12.46
N ASN A 109 17.47 6.50 -12.71
CA ASN A 109 17.73 5.08 -12.96
C ASN A 109 17.38 4.28 -11.71
N THR A 110 16.78 3.10 -11.86
CA THR A 110 16.45 2.27 -10.71
C THR A 110 17.72 1.82 -10.01
N GLY A 111 18.67 1.21 -10.73
CA GLY A 111 20.04 0.88 -10.28
C GLY A 111 20.14 -0.03 -9.04
N GLU A 112 19.64 0.47 -7.92
CA GLU A 112 19.39 -0.19 -6.64
C GLU A 112 17.95 -0.71 -6.56
N ASN A 113 17.72 -1.70 -5.68
CA ASN A 113 16.39 -2.23 -5.42
C ASN A 113 16.24 -2.56 -3.92
N PRO A 114 15.41 -1.82 -3.16
CA PRO A 114 14.49 -0.77 -3.63
C PRO A 114 15.21 0.53 -4.00
N LYS A 115 14.65 1.28 -4.95
CA LYS A 115 15.10 2.62 -5.33
C LYS A 115 14.34 3.69 -4.55
N HIS A 116 15.06 4.64 -3.97
CA HIS A 116 14.51 5.81 -3.32
C HIS A 116 14.57 7.03 -4.25
N ILE A 117 13.43 7.68 -4.47
CA ILE A 117 13.33 8.96 -5.19
C ILE A 117 12.67 9.96 -4.25
N ARG A 118 13.45 10.97 -3.84
CA ARG A 118 12.99 12.03 -2.93
C ARG A 118 12.59 13.28 -3.70
N LEU A 119 11.43 13.82 -3.35
CA LEU A 119 10.87 15.07 -3.87
C LEU A 119 10.37 15.95 -2.72
N ASP A 120 10.64 17.24 -2.80
CA ASP A 120 10.17 18.23 -1.84
C ASP A 120 8.87 18.88 -2.33
N ILE A 121 7.88 18.95 -1.45
CA ILE A 121 6.65 19.74 -1.65
C ILE A 121 6.77 20.98 -0.76
N GLU A 122 7.06 22.10 -1.39
CA GLU A 122 7.09 23.42 -0.75
C GLU A 122 5.67 23.92 -0.47
N ASN A 123 5.49 24.62 0.66
CA ASN A 123 4.19 25.16 1.10
C ASN A 123 3.04 24.12 1.01
N PRO A 124 3.18 22.96 1.66
CA PRO A 124 2.27 21.82 1.48
C PRO A 124 0.87 22.11 2.03
N LYS A 125 -0.16 21.70 1.30
CA LYS A 125 -1.55 21.72 1.78
C LYS A 125 -1.78 20.47 2.63
N GLN A 126 -1.91 20.65 3.94
CA GLN A 126 -2.08 19.56 4.89
C GLN A 126 -3.48 18.95 4.84
N TRP A 127 -3.56 17.63 4.94
CA TRP A 127 -4.81 16.89 5.07
C TRP A 127 -5.25 16.85 6.54
N TRP A 128 -6.49 17.28 6.80
CA TRP A 128 -7.10 17.25 8.13
C TRP A 128 -8.24 16.23 8.20
N PRO A 129 -8.56 15.67 9.38
CA PRO A 129 -9.77 14.88 9.57
C PRO A 129 -11.04 15.75 9.50
N ASN A 130 -12.21 15.10 9.40
CA ASN A 130 -13.50 15.79 9.34
C ASN A 130 -13.69 16.75 10.53
N GLY A 131 -14.04 18.00 10.25
CA GLY A 131 -14.25 19.06 11.25
C GLY A 131 -13.00 19.83 11.70
N PHE A 132 -11.80 19.49 11.19
CA PHE A 132 -10.53 20.14 11.59
C PHE A 132 -9.83 20.90 10.46
N GLY A 133 -10.42 20.96 9.27
CA GLY A 133 -9.87 21.65 8.11
C GLY A 133 -10.24 20.95 6.82
N GLU A 134 -9.53 21.32 5.76
CA GLU A 134 -9.66 20.76 4.42
C GLU A 134 -9.03 19.36 4.30
N HIS A 135 -9.41 18.62 3.26
CA HIS A 135 -8.97 17.25 2.98
C HIS A 135 -8.14 17.14 1.68
N PRO A 136 -7.11 17.99 1.43
CA PRO A 136 -6.35 17.95 0.20
C PRO A 136 -5.66 16.59 0.00
N LEU A 137 -5.78 16.05 -1.20
CA LEU A 137 -5.12 14.83 -1.62
C LEU A 137 -4.16 15.13 -2.77
N TYR A 138 -2.94 14.63 -2.65
CA TYR A 138 -1.95 14.58 -3.70
C TYR A 138 -2.05 13.24 -4.41
N THR A 139 -1.82 13.23 -5.71
CA THR A 139 -1.71 12.00 -6.49
C THR A 139 -0.25 11.76 -6.82
N VAL A 140 0.30 10.63 -6.39
CA VAL A 140 1.65 10.17 -6.74
C VAL A 140 1.51 9.11 -7.83
N GLU A 141 2.09 9.39 -8.99
CA GLU A 141 2.17 8.50 -10.13
C GLU A 141 3.63 8.05 -10.30
N VAL A 142 3.83 6.73 -10.33
CA VAL A 142 5.13 6.12 -10.56
C VAL A 142 5.07 5.41 -11.89
N PHE A 143 5.97 5.75 -12.81
CA PHE A 143 6.12 5.13 -14.11
C PHE A 143 7.45 4.41 -14.19
N LEU A 144 7.42 3.15 -14.63
CA LEU A 144 8.62 2.40 -14.96
C LEU A 144 8.89 2.55 -16.46
N LEU A 145 10.02 3.14 -16.82
CA LEU A 145 10.36 3.48 -18.20
C LEU A 145 11.46 2.54 -18.71
N GLY A 146 11.22 1.96 -19.88
CA GLY A 146 12.21 1.18 -20.61
C GLY A 146 13.08 2.07 -21.51
N ALA A 147 14.29 1.63 -21.83
CA ALA A 147 15.24 2.43 -22.61
C ALA A 147 14.85 2.55 -24.10
N ALA A 148 14.08 1.61 -24.64
CA ALA A 148 13.73 1.53 -26.05
C ALA A 148 12.22 1.67 -26.31
N GLU A 149 11.44 1.80 -25.24
CA GLU A 149 9.99 1.80 -25.27
C GLU A 149 9.45 3.23 -25.19
N SER A 150 8.49 3.58 -26.06
CA SER A 150 7.83 4.89 -26.04
C SER A 150 6.80 5.04 -24.92
N GLU A 151 6.28 3.92 -24.44
CA GLU A 151 5.29 3.85 -23.36
C GLU A 151 5.92 3.27 -22.09
N PRO A 152 5.43 3.67 -20.90
CA PRO A 152 5.83 3.05 -19.64
C PRO A 152 5.64 1.53 -19.66
N LEU A 153 6.62 0.80 -19.15
CA LEU A 153 6.58 -0.65 -18.96
C LEU A 153 5.54 -1.06 -17.90
N ASP A 154 5.35 -0.21 -16.89
CA ASP A 154 4.38 -0.39 -15.82
C ASP A 154 4.10 0.96 -15.14
N SER A 155 2.99 1.05 -14.41
CA SER A 155 2.65 2.24 -13.65
C SER A 155 1.90 1.93 -12.35
N ASN A 156 2.06 2.81 -11.36
CA ASN A 156 1.32 2.76 -10.11
C ASN A 156 0.81 4.16 -9.75
N ARG A 157 -0.38 4.24 -9.19
CA ARG A 157 -1.03 5.51 -8.84
C ARG A 157 -1.60 5.44 -7.43
N ILE A 158 -1.15 6.32 -6.55
CA ILE A 158 -1.52 6.36 -5.13
C ILE A 158 -2.00 7.77 -4.78
N LYS A 159 -3.14 7.87 -4.08
CA LYS A 159 -3.57 9.13 -3.46
C LYS A 159 -3.07 9.18 -2.03
N ILE A 160 -2.47 10.30 -1.64
CA ILE A 160 -1.96 10.54 -0.29
C ILE A 160 -2.48 11.87 0.25
N GLY A 161 -2.75 11.92 1.55
CA GLY A 161 -2.90 13.18 2.30
C GLY A 161 -1.63 13.45 3.08
N LEU A 162 -1.11 14.68 3.00
CA LEU A 162 0.07 15.10 3.76
C LEU A 162 -0.34 15.40 5.20
N ARG A 163 0.09 14.57 6.15
CA ARG A 163 -0.34 14.70 7.56
C ARG A 163 0.65 14.06 8.53
N SER A 164 0.75 14.62 9.74
CA SER A 164 1.41 13.99 10.88
C SER A 164 0.38 13.38 11.83
N LEU A 165 0.63 12.19 12.35
CA LEU A 165 -0.20 11.55 13.38
C LEU A 165 0.69 11.20 14.58
N ASN A 166 0.41 11.82 15.72
CA ASN A 166 1.10 11.57 16.97
C ASN A 166 0.15 10.89 17.95
N VAL A 167 0.53 9.73 18.47
CA VAL A 167 -0.16 9.05 19.58
C VAL A 167 0.56 9.44 20.86
N LYS A 168 -0.16 10.10 21.78
CA LYS A 168 0.36 10.45 23.11
C LYS A 168 0.19 9.28 24.07
#